data_AF-A0A0W8CUI7-F1
#
_entry.id   AF-A0A0W8CUI7-F1
#
_cell.length_a   1.000
_cell.length_b   1.000
_cell.length_c   1.000
_cell.angle_alpha   90.00
_cell.angle_beta   90.00
_cell.angle_gamma   90.00
#
_symmetry.space_group_name_H-M   'P 1'
#
loop_
_entity.id
_entity.type
_entity.pdbx_description
1 polymer ?
#
loop_
_entity_poly.entity_id
_entity_poly.type
_entity_poly.pdbx_seq_one_letter_code
_entity_poly.pdbx_strand_id
1 'polypeptide(L)'
;MDAGQVPVIDIGTLMELPNIDVDAALRNPNAEALHQIIENVRKAAIALGEEPAFFDQFFRGINSSVMRLNHYPVAPEPEKTMGVYHHTDSGALTILLQDDQVASLQVLHRESQTWVNVPPRKGTYTINIGDLVQVWSNDRFVAPLHRVLASNEAGRFSAPFFYLPAYDVEVEPIVVKEKEVPNYCPFSWRQFLLGRVQGNYADLGKENQIGDFKIHGQIDVANA
;
A
#
# COMPACT_ATOMS: atom_id res chain seq x y z
N MET A 1 -11.58 17.68 -4.88
CA MET A 1 -10.68 17.76 -6.05
C MET A 1 -11.33 17.01 -7.21
N ASP A 2 -11.02 17.38 -8.45
CA ASP A 2 -11.65 16.84 -9.66
C ASP A 2 -11.43 15.32 -9.78
N ALA A 3 -12.37 14.57 -10.36
CA ALA A 3 -12.55 13.12 -10.24
C ALA A 3 -11.46 12.23 -10.91
N GLY A 4 -10.24 12.75 -11.10
CA GLY A 4 -9.05 12.06 -11.61
C GLY A 4 -7.91 11.91 -10.59
N GLN A 5 -8.19 12.01 -9.28
CA GLN A 5 -7.15 12.05 -8.24
C GLN A 5 -7.37 11.08 -7.06
N VAL A 6 -7.72 9.82 -7.34
CA VAL A 6 -6.94 8.78 -6.67
C VAL A 6 -5.57 8.80 -7.36
N PRO A 7 -4.42 8.89 -6.68
CA PRO A 7 -3.14 8.71 -7.35
C PRO A 7 -3.02 7.24 -7.79
N VAL A 8 -3.67 6.90 -8.90
CA VAL A 8 -3.05 6.03 -9.89
C VAL A 8 -1.97 6.92 -10.48
N ILE A 9 -0.69 6.59 -10.29
CA ILE A 9 0.34 7.27 -11.06
C ILE A 9 0.06 6.93 -12.52
N ASP A 10 -0.52 7.90 -13.24
CA ASP A 10 -0.67 7.81 -14.68
C ASP A 10 0.70 7.99 -15.31
N ILE A 11 1.32 6.85 -15.64
CA ILE A 11 2.60 6.84 -16.33
C ILE A 11 2.50 7.51 -17.72
N GLY A 12 1.32 7.74 -18.29
CA GLY A 12 1.14 8.45 -19.57
C GLY A 12 1.65 9.89 -19.53
N THR A 13 1.58 10.56 -18.38
CA THR A 13 2.15 11.90 -18.16
C THR A 13 3.66 11.84 -17.85
N LEU A 14 4.17 10.65 -17.56
CA LEU A 14 5.60 10.30 -17.44
C LEU A 14 6.15 9.64 -18.72
N MET A 15 5.32 9.46 -19.76
CA MET A 15 5.63 8.73 -20.99
C MET A 15 5.53 9.59 -22.27
N GLU A 16 6.15 10.77 -22.23
CA GLU A 16 6.88 11.21 -23.43
C GLU A 16 8.14 10.36 -23.70
N LEU A 17 8.36 9.27 -22.97
CA LEU A 17 9.51 8.38 -23.15
C LEU A 17 9.09 6.97 -23.59
N PRO A 18 9.90 6.34 -24.46
CA PRO A 18 9.47 5.21 -25.27
C PRO A 18 9.54 3.89 -24.50
N ASN A 19 8.63 2.98 -24.85
CA ASN A 19 8.60 1.55 -24.51
C ASN A 19 9.91 0.97 -23.97
N ILE A 20 10.01 0.73 -22.67
CA ILE A 20 11.03 -0.13 -22.09
C ILE A 20 10.37 -1.26 -21.31
N ASP A 21 10.87 -2.46 -21.59
CA ASP A 21 10.47 -3.74 -21.03
C ASP A 21 10.75 -3.79 -19.51
N VAL A 22 9.66 -3.80 -18.75
CA VAL A 22 9.61 -3.77 -17.29
C VAL A 22 10.34 -4.95 -16.64
N ASP A 23 10.51 -6.05 -17.37
CA ASP A 23 11.25 -7.23 -16.91
C ASP A 23 12.76 -6.96 -16.72
N ALA A 24 13.29 -5.93 -17.40
CA ALA A 24 14.64 -5.43 -17.18
C ALA A 24 14.73 -4.52 -15.93
N ALA A 25 13.64 -3.84 -15.57
CA ALA A 25 13.63 -2.85 -14.48
C ALA A 25 13.75 -3.47 -13.09
N LEU A 26 13.18 -4.66 -12.89
CA LEU A 26 13.34 -5.41 -11.64
C LEU A 26 14.67 -6.17 -11.54
N ARG A 27 15.31 -6.47 -12.66
CA ARG A 27 16.61 -7.18 -12.70
C ARG A 27 17.81 -6.24 -12.72
N ASN A 28 17.59 -4.96 -13.06
CA ASN A 28 18.62 -3.95 -13.10
C ASN A 28 18.37 -2.89 -12.01
N PRO A 29 19.18 -2.83 -10.94
CA PRO A 29 19.04 -1.81 -9.90
C PRO A 29 19.23 -0.36 -10.39
N ASN A 30 19.68 -0.16 -11.64
CA ASN A 30 19.80 1.14 -12.30
C ASN A 30 18.57 1.50 -13.16
N ALA A 31 17.45 0.80 -13.01
CA ALA A 31 16.25 1.09 -13.77
C ALA A 31 15.64 2.43 -13.35
N GLU A 32 15.38 3.29 -14.34
CA GLU A 32 14.85 4.66 -14.15
C GLU A 32 13.54 4.69 -13.34
N ALA A 33 12.66 3.69 -13.53
CA ALA A 33 11.43 3.57 -12.77
C ALA A 33 11.65 3.28 -11.27
N LEU A 34 12.61 2.42 -10.92
CA LEU A 34 12.97 2.15 -9.52
C LEU A 34 13.63 3.39 -8.90
N HIS A 35 14.48 4.07 -9.65
CA HIS A 35 15.07 5.35 -9.23
C HIS A 35 13.99 6.39 -8.95
N GLN A 36 12.96 6.50 -9.79
CA GLN A 36 11.86 7.43 -9.59
C GLN A 36 11.01 7.11 -8.36
N ILE A 37 10.80 5.82 -8.04
CA ILE A 37 10.13 5.40 -6.79
C ILE A 37 10.96 5.84 -5.58
N ILE A 38 12.27 5.60 -5.61
CA ILE A 38 13.21 6.01 -4.55
C ILE A 38 13.17 7.54 -4.38
N GLU A 39 13.19 8.31 -5.47
CA GLU A 39 13.09 9.77 -5.43
C GLU A 39 11.74 10.26 -4.88
N ASN A 40 10.65 9.57 -5.15
CA ASN A 40 9.35 9.91 -4.59
C ASN A 40 9.30 9.65 -3.07
N VAL A 41 9.91 8.55 -2.59
CA VAL A 41 10.08 8.28 -1.15
C VAL A 41 10.94 9.37 -0.49
N ARG A 42 12.03 9.78 -1.13
CA ARG A 42 12.88 10.89 -0.66
C ARG A 42 12.11 12.21 -0.57
N LYS A 43 11.31 12.55 -1.59
CA LYS A 43 10.45 13.74 -1.57
C LYS A 43 9.39 13.67 -0.46
N ALA A 44 8.87 12.47 -0.16
CA ALA A 44 7.93 12.29 0.94
C ALA A 44 8.61 12.58 2.29
N ALA A 45 9.86 12.18 2.50
CA ALA A 45 10.62 12.52 3.70
C ALA A 45 10.78 14.03 3.85
N ILE A 46 11.17 14.73 2.77
CA ILE A 46 11.28 16.19 2.75
C ILE A 46 9.94 16.88 3.05
N ALA A 47 8.83 16.36 2.51
CA ALA A 47 7.50 16.88 2.79
C ALA A 47 7.09 16.72 4.28
N LEU A 48 7.70 15.76 4.96
CA LEU A 48 7.60 15.57 6.41
C LEU A 48 8.71 16.33 7.16
N GLY A 49 9.44 17.26 6.53
CA GLY A 49 10.48 18.07 7.17
C GLY A 49 11.72 17.28 7.60
N GLU A 50 11.91 16.08 7.04
CA GLU A 50 13.04 15.21 7.32
C GLU A 50 14.05 15.18 6.16
N GLU A 51 15.24 14.65 6.42
CA GLU A 51 16.27 14.45 5.42
C GLU A 51 15.85 13.40 4.35
N PRO A 52 16.32 13.49 3.10
CA PRO A 52 15.91 12.58 2.02
C PRO A 52 16.08 11.09 2.35
N ALA A 53 17.11 10.74 3.11
CA ALA A 53 17.44 9.37 3.49
C ALA A 53 16.81 8.95 4.84
N PHE A 54 15.92 9.76 5.42
CA PHE A 54 15.34 9.51 6.74
C PHE A 54 14.67 8.13 6.84
N PHE A 55 13.89 7.74 5.84
CA PHE A 55 13.18 6.46 5.88
C PHE A 55 14.11 5.25 5.80
N ASP A 56 15.33 5.38 5.25
CA ASP A 56 16.27 4.26 5.09
C ASP A 56 16.56 3.58 6.43
N GLN A 57 16.53 4.32 7.53
CA GLN A 57 16.77 3.79 8.87
C GLN A 57 15.79 2.67 9.26
N PHE A 58 14.53 2.76 8.83
CA PHE A 58 13.50 1.77 9.16
C PHE A 58 13.66 0.46 8.39
N PHE A 59 14.52 0.43 7.37
CA PHE A 59 14.74 -0.76 6.54
C PHE A 59 16.14 -1.36 6.75
N ARG A 60 16.92 -0.80 7.68
CA ARG A 60 18.19 -1.37 8.13
C ARG A 60 17.91 -2.46 9.16
N GLY A 61 18.30 -3.70 8.87
CA GLY A 61 18.15 -4.82 9.81
C GLY A 61 17.64 -6.09 9.17
N ILE A 62 16.97 -6.93 9.96
CA ILE A 62 16.35 -8.17 9.46
C ILE A 62 15.14 -7.79 8.63
N ASN A 63 15.26 -7.96 7.31
CA ASN A 63 14.22 -7.65 6.35
C ASN A 63 12.97 -8.50 6.61
N SER A 64 11.81 -7.83 6.74
CA SER A 64 10.51 -8.49 6.89
C SER A 64 9.64 -8.49 5.62
N SER A 65 10.13 -7.86 4.54
CA SER A 65 9.44 -7.73 3.24
C SER A 65 9.16 -9.09 2.61
N VAL A 66 8.02 -9.18 1.91
CA VAL A 66 7.54 -10.45 1.35
C VAL A 66 6.83 -10.22 0.03
N MET A 67 6.91 -11.20 -0.86
CA MET A 67 6.09 -11.26 -2.07
C MET A 67 5.02 -12.34 -1.89
N ARG A 68 3.78 -12.03 -2.26
CA ARG A 68 2.72 -13.04 -2.40
C ARG A 68 2.49 -13.32 -3.88
N LEU A 69 2.16 -14.57 -4.21
CA LEU A 69 1.72 -14.96 -5.54
C LEU A 69 0.26 -15.39 -5.43
N ASN A 70 -0.63 -14.57 -5.98
CA ASN A 70 -2.06 -14.78 -5.85
C ASN A 70 -2.62 -15.33 -7.16
N HIS A 71 -3.51 -16.30 -7.04
CA HIS A 71 -4.36 -16.78 -8.13
C HIS A 71 -5.82 -16.67 -7.69
N TYR A 72 -6.61 -15.90 -8.45
CA TYR A 72 -8.03 -15.70 -8.25
C TYR A 72 -8.77 -16.51 -9.31
N PRO A 73 -9.43 -17.62 -8.94
CA PRO A 73 -10.14 -18.45 -9.91
C PRO A 73 -11.38 -17.73 -10.44
N VAL A 74 -11.88 -18.21 -11.59
CA VAL A 74 -13.18 -17.80 -12.13
C VAL A 74 -14.28 -18.18 -11.12
N ALA A 75 -15.09 -17.20 -10.73
CA ALA A 75 -16.21 -17.37 -9.82
C ALA A 75 -17.53 -17.45 -10.62
N PRO A 76 -18.35 -18.52 -10.47
CA PRO A 76 -19.63 -18.62 -11.17
C PRO A 76 -20.63 -17.53 -10.81
N GLU A 77 -20.61 -17.08 -9.56
CA GLU A 77 -21.51 -16.06 -8.98
C GLU A 77 -20.65 -14.94 -8.37
N PRO A 78 -19.96 -14.12 -9.21
CA PRO A 78 -18.97 -13.15 -8.76
C PRO A 78 -19.56 -12.06 -7.86
N GLU A 79 -20.86 -11.80 -7.92
CA GLU A 79 -21.59 -10.86 -7.08
C GLU A 79 -21.79 -11.34 -5.63
N LYS A 80 -21.64 -12.65 -5.37
CA LYS A 80 -21.81 -13.26 -4.05
C LYS A 80 -20.51 -13.40 -3.26
N THR A 81 -19.37 -13.08 -3.86
CA THR A 81 -18.06 -13.29 -3.26
C THR A 81 -17.06 -12.20 -3.67
N MET A 82 -15.89 -12.22 -3.04
CA MET A 82 -14.80 -11.28 -3.29
C MET A 82 -13.51 -12.06 -3.48
N GLY A 83 -12.64 -11.58 -4.37
CA GLY A 83 -11.28 -12.11 -4.46
C GLY A 83 -10.47 -11.76 -3.20
N VAL A 84 -10.59 -10.52 -2.75
CA VAL A 84 -10.09 -10.03 -1.46
C VAL A 84 -11.07 -9.00 -0.92
N TYR A 85 -11.47 -9.13 0.34
CA TYR A 85 -12.32 -8.14 1.01
C TYR A 85 -11.58 -6.80 1.18
N HIS A 86 -12.31 -5.76 1.58
CA HIS A 86 -11.74 -4.43 1.73
C HIS A 86 -10.71 -4.41 2.86
N HIS A 87 -9.53 -3.86 2.61
CA HIS A 87 -8.45 -3.75 3.58
C HIS A 87 -7.45 -2.65 3.19
N THR A 88 -6.56 -2.32 4.12
CA THR A 88 -5.32 -1.59 3.87
C THR A 88 -4.13 -2.52 4.06
N ASP A 89 -3.04 -2.21 3.35
CA ASP A 89 -1.79 -2.95 3.48
C ASP A 89 -1.02 -2.50 4.72
N SER A 90 -0.57 -3.46 5.54
CA SER A 90 0.11 -3.18 6.81
C SER A 90 1.47 -2.50 6.67
N GLY A 91 2.05 -2.49 5.48
CA GLY A 91 3.45 -2.12 5.23
C GLY A 91 3.72 -0.64 5.03
N ALA A 92 4.90 -0.34 4.49
CA ALA A 92 5.21 1.00 4.03
C ALA A 92 4.69 1.22 2.59
N LEU A 93 5.03 0.30 1.68
CA LEU A 93 4.65 0.36 0.27
C LEU A 93 4.27 -1.03 -0.24
N THR A 94 3.33 -1.07 -1.19
CA THR A 94 3.02 -2.24 -1.98
C THR A 94 3.31 -1.95 -3.44
N ILE A 95 4.02 -2.85 -4.11
CA ILE A 95 4.27 -2.82 -5.55
C ILE A 95 3.59 -4.04 -6.15
N LEU A 96 2.53 -3.81 -6.90
CA LEU A 96 1.66 -4.84 -7.46
C LEU A 96 1.93 -5.03 -8.95
N LEU A 97 2.38 -6.23 -9.29
CA LEU A 97 2.26 -6.76 -10.64
C LEU A 97 0.92 -7.49 -10.77
N GLN A 98 0.17 -7.21 -11.82
CA GLN A 98 -1.12 -7.86 -12.09
C GLN A 98 -1.26 -8.14 -13.58
N ASP A 99 -2.08 -9.13 -13.93
CA ASP A 99 -2.47 -9.32 -15.33
C ASP A 99 -3.28 -8.14 -15.87
N ASP A 100 -3.42 -8.12 -17.19
CA ASP A 100 -4.06 -7.06 -17.98
C ASP A 100 -5.41 -7.46 -18.57
N GLN A 101 -5.97 -8.61 -18.14
CA GLN A 101 -7.22 -9.14 -18.70
C GLN A 101 -8.46 -8.70 -17.92
N VAL A 102 -8.37 -8.58 -16.58
CA VAL A 102 -9.53 -8.35 -15.72
C VAL A 102 -9.30 -7.16 -14.79
N ALA A 103 -10.17 -6.15 -14.89
CA ALA A 103 -10.15 -4.98 -14.01
C ALA A 103 -10.88 -5.26 -12.68
N SER A 104 -10.28 -6.09 -11.81
CA SER A 104 -10.90 -6.50 -10.55
C SER A 104 -10.46 -5.70 -9.31
N LEU A 105 -9.31 -5.02 -9.37
CA LEU A 105 -8.82 -4.20 -8.26
C LEU A 105 -9.65 -2.92 -8.15
N GLN A 106 -10.14 -2.64 -6.94
CA GLN A 106 -10.85 -1.41 -6.63
C GLN A 106 -10.25 -0.69 -5.43
N VAL A 107 -10.32 0.63 -5.46
CA VAL A 107 -9.93 1.52 -4.36
C VAL A 107 -11.10 2.41 -3.99
N LEU A 108 -11.27 2.69 -2.70
CA LEU A 108 -12.30 3.60 -2.23
C LEU A 108 -11.84 5.04 -2.40
N HIS A 109 -12.53 5.81 -3.23
CA HIS A 109 -12.28 7.24 -3.37
C HIS A 109 -12.81 7.99 -2.13
N ARG A 110 -11.95 8.76 -1.47
CA ARG A 110 -12.27 9.35 -0.16
C ARG A 110 -13.33 10.43 -0.20
N GLU A 111 -13.30 11.32 -1.18
CA GLU A 111 -14.25 12.44 -1.18
C GLU A 111 -15.65 11.98 -1.54
N SER A 112 -15.77 11.08 -2.53
CA SER A 112 -17.06 10.58 -3.02
C SER A 112 -17.57 9.37 -2.24
N GLN A 113 -16.72 8.71 -1.46
CA GLN A 113 -17.05 7.45 -0.77
C GLN A 113 -17.51 6.35 -1.74
N THR A 114 -16.93 6.31 -2.94
CA THR A 114 -17.28 5.34 -3.99
C THR A 114 -16.09 4.47 -4.36
N TRP A 115 -16.34 3.19 -4.62
CA TRP A 115 -15.34 2.27 -5.17
C TRP A 115 -15.04 2.60 -6.63
N VAL A 116 -13.76 2.70 -6.97
CA VAL A 116 -13.25 3.02 -8.31
C VAL A 116 -12.35 1.88 -8.77
N ASN A 117 -12.53 1.43 -10.01
CA ASN A 117 -11.67 0.42 -10.63
C ASN A 117 -10.27 0.99 -10.87
N VAL A 118 -9.25 0.19 -10.58
CA VAL A 118 -7.88 0.42 -11.02
C VAL A 118 -7.68 -0.39 -12.32
N PRO A 119 -7.73 0.24 -13.50
CA PRO A 119 -7.62 -0.49 -14.76
C PRO A 119 -6.21 -1.06 -14.88
N PRO A 120 -6.05 -2.36 -15.20
CA PRO A 120 -4.73 -2.92 -15.37
C PRO A 120 -4.13 -2.37 -16.67
N ARG A 121 -2.82 -2.12 -16.65
CA ARG A 121 -2.09 -1.60 -17.80
C ARG A 121 -0.87 -2.48 -18.05
N LYS A 122 -0.76 -3.02 -19.26
CA LYS A 122 0.36 -3.87 -19.65
C LYS A 122 1.69 -3.16 -19.46
N GLY A 123 2.67 -3.87 -18.89
CA GLY A 123 4.00 -3.31 -18.63
C GLY A 123 3.99 -2.20 -17.58
N THR A 124 3.11 -2.28 -16.57
CA THR A 124 3.08 -1.32 -15.46
C THR A 124 2.97 -2.04 -14.11
N TYR A 125 3.32 -1.32 -13.05
CA TYR A 125 3.01 -1.70 -11.68
C TYR A 125 1.98 -0.75 -11.10
N THR A 126 1.11 -1.27 -10.24
CA THR A 126 0.29 -0.46 -9.34
C THR A 126 1.04 -0.30 -8.03
N ILE A 127 1.13 0.92 -7.51
CA ILE A 127 1.83 1.21 -6.25
C ILE A 127 0.87 1.91 -5.30
N ASN A 128 0.85 1.47 -4.04
CA ASN A 128 0.15 2.16 -2.97
C ASN A 128 1.00 2.22 -1.70
N ILE A 129 0.72 3.24 -0.88
CA ILE A 129 1.23 3.31 0.49
C ILE A 129 0.43 2.38 1.39
N GLY A 130 1.06 1.96 2.49
CA GLY A 130 0.41 1.19 3.54
C GLY A 130 0.26 1.95 4.85
N ASP A 131 -0.21 1.23 5.86
CA ASP A 131 -0.52 1.70 7.20
C ASP A 131 0.65 2.42 7.87
N LEU A 132 1.88 1.96 7.68
CA LEU A 132 3.05 2.56 8.34
C LEU A 132 3.33 3.97 7.84
N VAL A 133 3.15 4.22 6.54
CA VAL A 133 3.30 5.58 6.01
C VAL A 133 2.21 6.48 6.57
N GLN A 134 1.00 5.96 6.82
CA GLN A 134 -0.04 6.73 7.47
C GLN A 134 0.31 7.09 8.92
N VAL A 135 0.80 6.12 9.69
CA VAL A 135 1.23 6.36 11.07
C VAL A 135 2.42 7.34 11.11
N TRP A 136 3.48 7.06 10.36
CA TRP A 136 4.68 7.92 10.30
C TRP A 136 4.34 9.33 9.86
N SER A 137 3.47 9.50 8.88
CA SER A 137 3.07 10.83 8.40
C SER A 137 2.07 11.55 9.30
N ASN A 138 1.64 10.92 10.40
CA ASN A 138 0.65 11.45 11.33
C ASN A 138 -0.68 11.81 10.62
N ASP A 139 -1.19 10.89 9.79
CA ASP A 139 -2.38 11.03 8.92
C ASP A 139 -2.28 12.05 7.77
N ARG A 140 -1.12 12.64 7.49
CA ARG A 140 -0.98 13.51 6.29
C ARG A 140 -1.13 12.72 5.00
N PHE A 141 -0.59 11.51 5.01
CA PHE A 141 -0.89 10.48 4.03
C PHE A 141 -1.73 9.43 4.73
N VAL A 142 -2.70 8.87 4.03
CA VAL A 142 -3.59 7.85 4.59
C VAL A 142 -3.58 6.69 3.62
N ALA A 143 -3.54 5.46 4.15
CA ALA A 143 -3.52 4.25 3.35
C ALA A 143 -4.83 4.14 2.53
N PRO A 144 -4.77 3.72 1.26
CA PRO A 144 -5.96 3.53 0.46
C PRO A 144 -6.66 2.22 0.83
N LEU A 145 -7.93 2.33 1.24
CA LEU A 145 -8.80 1.18 1.39
C LEU A 145 -9.07 0.58 0.00
N HIS A 146 -8.73 -0.68 -0.19
CA HIS A 146 -8.83 -1.34 -1.48
C HIS A 146 -9.38 -2.76 -1.35
N ARG A 147 -9.89 -3.31 -2.44
CA ARG A 147 -10.51 -4.65 -2.50
C ARG A 147 -10.29 -5.27 -3.88
N VAL A 148 -10.48 -6.58 -3.98
CA VAL A 148 -10.43 -7.30 -5.26
C VAL A 148 -11.77 -7.98 -5.50
N LEU A 149 -12.45 -7.59 -6.58
CA LEU A 149 -13.69 -8.23 -7.01
C LEU A 149 -13.42 -9.65 -7.52
N ALA A 150 -14.37 -10.55 -7.30
CA ALA A 150 -14.40 -11.81 -8.02
C ALA A 150 -14.82 -11.56 -9.48
N SER A 151 -14.40 -12.44 -10.40
CA SER A 151 -14.72 -12.33 -11.82
C SER A 151 -15.20 -13.67 -12.36
N ASN A 152 -16.21 -13.64 -13.24
CA ASN A 152 -16.65 -14.78 -14.02
C ASN A 152 -16.05 -14.79 -15.45
N GLU A 153 -15.25 -13.78 -15.80
CA GLU A 153 -14.72 -13.60 -17.16
C GLU A 153 -13.44 -14.43 -17.38
N ALA A 154 -12.48 -14.31 -16.47
CA ALA A 154 -11.21 -15.03 -16.52
C ALA A 154 -10.59 -15.14 -15.12
N GLY A 155 -9.73 -16.15 -14.94
CA GLY A 155 -8.90 -16.25 -13.75
C GLY A 155 -7.85 -15.14 -13.76
N ARG A 156 -7.53 -14.60 -12.58
CA ARG A 156 -6.57 -13.51 -12.43
C ARG A 156 -5.33 -13.93 -11.65
N PHE A 157 -4.16 -13.47 -12.06
CA PHE A 157 -2.91 -13.59 -11.33
C PHE A 157 -2.41 -12.21 -10.87
N SER A 158 -1.80 -12.18 -9.69
CA SER A 158 -1.06 -11.00 -9.25
C SER A 158 0.08 -11.34 -8.31
N ALA A 159 1.13 -10.55 -8.35
CA ALA A 159 2.28 -10.65 -7.48
C ALA A 159 2.54 -9.31 -6.75
N PRO A 160 1.87 -9.04 -5.62
CA PRO A 160 2.24 -7.93 -4.75
C PRO A 160 3.54 -8.22 -4.01
N PHE A 161 4.49 -7.30 -4.12
CA PHE A 161 5.62 -7.17 -3.23
C PHE A 161 5.31 -6.14 -2.15
N PHE A 162 5.33 -6.57 -0.89
CA PHE A 162 5.14 -5.73 0.28
C PHE A 162 6.49 -5.29 0.80
N TYR A 163 6.77 -3.99 0.71
CA TYR A 163 7.96 -3.38 1.29
C TYR A 163 7.68 -3.03 2.75
N LEU A 164 8.28 -3.82 3.63
CA LEU A 164 8.06 -3.79 5.07
C LEU A 164 9.36 -3.36 5.78
N PRO A 165 9.27 -2.63 6.91
CA PRO A 165 10.45 -2.23 7.67
C PRO A 165 11.17 -3.44 8.27
N ALA A 166 12.33 -3.22 8.88
CA ALA A 166 13.01 -4.24 9.66
C ALA A 166 12.13 -4.69 10.84
N TYR A 167 12.25 -5.96 11.23
CA TYR A 167 11.39 -6.56 12.26
C TYR A 167 11.39 -5.80 13.59
N ASP A 168 12.52 -5.23 13.98
CA ASP A 168 12.77 -4.57 15.25
C ASP A 168 12.43 -3.07 15.27
N VAL A 169 11.79 -2.56 14.21
CA VAL A 169 11.34 -1.16 14.18
C VAL A 169 10.22 -0.91 15.18
N GLU A 170 10.40 0.14 15.99
CA GLU A 170 9.31 0.78 16.73
C GLU A 170 8.68 1.84 15.82
N VAL A 171 7.36 1.74 15.65
CA VAL A 171 6.58 2.60 14.77
C VAL A 171 5.97 3.71 15.62
N GLU A 172 6.24 4.96 15.27
CA GLU A 172 5.66 6.13 15.92
C GLU A 172 5.41 7.27 14.92
N PRO A 173 4.46 8.18 15.18
CA PRO A 173 4.23 9.34 14.32
C PRO A 173 5.43 10.28 14.27
N ILE A 174 5.78 10.75 13.07
CA ILE A 174 6.78 11.79 12.86
C ILE A 174 6.09 13.14 13.00
N VAL A 175 6.29 13.75 14.17
CA VAL A 175 5.72 15.04 14.57
C VAL A 175 6.80 16.12 14.41
N VAL A 176 6.56 17.07 13.51
CA VAL A 176 7.63 17.92 12.95
C VAL A 176 7.44 19.38 13.35
N LYS A 177 6.19 19.79 13.61
CA LYS A 177 5.85 21.18 13.94
C LYS A 177 5.72 21.33 15.45
N GLU A 178 6.16 22.49 15.97
CA GLU A 178 6.24 22.85 17.39
C GLU A 178 4.92 22.81 18.19
N LYS A 179 3.79 22.48 17.54
CA LYS A 179 2.45 22.34 18.14
C LYS A 179 1.67 21.13 17.63
N GLU A 180 2.31 20.29 16.83
CA GLU A 180 1.67 19.10 16.32
C GLU A 180 1.68 18.00 17.39
N VAL A 181 0.54 17.36 17.58
CA VAL A 181 0.38 16.25 18.52
C VAL A 181 0.33 14.93 17.74
N PRO A 182 0.90 13.84 18.27
CA PRO A 182 0.82 12.53 17.64
C PRO A 182 -0.64 12.04 17.66
N ASN A 183 -1.12 11.50 16.55
CA ASN A 183 -2.44 10.87 16.44
C ASN A 183 -2.41 9.39 16.85
N TYR A 184 -1.22 8.79 16.94
CA TYR A 184 -1.03 7.39 17.32
C TYR A 184 -0.05 7.26 18.49
N CYS A 185 -0.25 6.26 19.35
CA CYS A 185 0.78 5.85 20.30
C CYS A 185 1.85 4.98 19.60
N PRO A 186 3.11 5.00 20.07
CA PRO A 186 4.16 4.12 19.53
C PRO A 186 3.83 2.63 19.71
N PHE A 187 4.25 1.80 18.77
CA PHE A 187 4.08 0.35 18.83
C PHE A 187 5.18 -0.44 18.11
N SER A 188 5.39 -1.68 18.54
CA SER A 188 6.38 -2.56 17.94
C SER A 188 5.90 -3.17 16.62
N TRP A 189 6.64 -2.96 15.52
CA TRP A 189 6.31 -3.52 14.21
C TRP A 189 6.20 -5.05 14.26
N ARG A 190 7.13 -5.71 14.95
CA ARG A 190 7.11 -7.18 15.10
C ARG A 190 5.80 -7.67 15.68
N GLN A 191 5.34 -7.07 16.77
CA GLN A 191 4.11 -7.48 17.44
C GLN A 191 2.89 -7.21 16.57
N PHE A 192 2.86 -6.04 15.93
CA PHE A 192 1.79 -5.67 15.00
C PHE A 192 1.68 -6.66 13.83
N LEU A 193 2.79 -6.93 13.16
CA LEU A 193 2.87 -7.88 12.03
C LEU A 193 2.49 -9.30 12.45
N LEU A 194 2.96 -9.78 13.61
CA LEU A 194 2.59 -11.11 14.11
C LEU A 194 1.09 -11.21 14.40
N GLY A 195 0.47 -10.18 14.99
CA GLY A 195 -0.98 -10.12 15.20
C GLY A 195 -1.75 -10.19 13.88
N ARG A 196 -1.35 -9.38 12.89
CA ARG A 196 -1.93 -9.39 11.53
C ARG A 196 -1.78 -10.75 10.85
N VAL A 197 -0.62 -11.40 10.96
CA VAL A 197 -0.38 -12.70 10.33
C VAL A 197 -1.18 -13.80 11.00
N GLN A 198 -1.26 -13.82 12.33
CA GLN A 198 -2.02 -14.83 13.06
C GLN A 198 -3.52 -14.76 12.75
N GLY A 199 -4.09 -13.55 12.63
CA GLY A 199 -5.49 -13.36 12.23
C GLY A 199 -5.83 -13.93 10.85
N ASN A 200 -4.86 -14.05 9.93
CA ASN A 200 -5.10 -14.64 8.61
C ASN A 200 -5.34 -16.15 8.65
N TYR A 201 -4.86 -16.85 9.69
CA TYR A 201 -4.89 -18.32 9.76
C TYR A 201 -5.73 -18.86 10.93
N ALA A 202 -6.14 -18.00 11.85
CA ALA A 202 -6.99 -18.33 12.97
C ALA A 202 -8.00 -17.19 13.22
N ASP A 203 -9.24 -17.55 13.50
CA ASP A 203 -10.24 -16.59 13.97
C ASP A 203 -9.90 -16.21 15.42
N LEU A 204 -9.12 -15.13 15.56
CA LEU A 204 -8.71 -14.56 16.84
C LEU A 204 -9.63 -13.40 17.27
N GLY A 205 -10.78 -13.24 16.60
CA GLY A 205 -11.67 -12.11 16.77
C GLY A 205 -11.24 -10.91 15.92
N LYS A 206 -11.20 -9.73 16.54
CA LYS A 206 -10.91 -8.47 15.83
C LYS A 206 -9.50 -8.51 15.23
N GLU A 207 -9.37 -8.20 13.93
CA GLU A 207 -8.06 -8.01 13.31
C GLU A 207 -7.32 -6.83 13.94
N ASN A 208 -6.00 -6.98 14.12
CA ASN A 208 -5.15 -5.92 14.63
C ASN A 208 -4.98 -4.81 13.57
N GLN A 209 -5.48 -3.61 13.85
CA GLN A 209 -5.46 -2.47 12.91
C GLN A 209 -4.74 -1.27 13.53
N ILE A 210 -4.22 -0.35 12.70
CA ILE A 210 -3.58 0.86 13.23
C ILE A 210 -4.54 1.76 14.02
N GLY A 211 -5.85 1.59 13.86
CA GLY A 211 -6.86 2.27 14.67
C GLY A 211 -6.79 1.88 16.16
N ASP A 212 -6.29 0.70 16.50
CA ASP A 212 -6.11 0.27 17.90
C ASP A 212 -5.02 1.10 18.63
N PHE A 213 -4.16 1.77 17.87
CA PHE A 213 -3.11 2.66 18.38
C PHE A 213 -3.47 4.14 18.27
N LYS A 214 -4.68 4.46 17.77
CA LYS A 214 -5.12 5.85 17.55
C LYS A 214 -5.51 6.52 18.87
N ILE A 215 -4.87 7.63 19.19
CA ILE A 215 -5.15 8.44 20.39
C ILE A 215 -5.97 9.71 20.08
N HIS A 216 -5.86 10.23 18.85
CA HIS A 216 -6.59 11.41 18.39
C HIS A 216 -7.17 11.23 16.99
N GLY A 217 -8.30 11.89 16.72
CA GLY A 217 -9.01 11.81 15.44
C GLY A 217 -9.98 10.64 15.36
N GLN A 218 -10.63 10.49 14.20
CA GLN A 218 -11.56 9.39 13.94
C GLN A 218 -10.81 8.12 13.53
N ILE A 219 -11.34 6.97 13.93
CA ILE A 219 -10.95 5.66 13.42
C ILE A 219 -11.79 5.43 12.16
N ASP A 220 -11.12 5.42 11.01
CA ASP A 220 -11.73 5.11 9.71
C ASP A 220 -12.19 3.64 9.70
N VAL A 221 -13.27 3.32 8.97
CA VAL A 221 -13.73 1.94 8.73
C VAL A 221 -12.63 1.04 8.17
N ALA A 222 -11.67 1.63 7.45
CA ALA A 222 -10.49 0.96 6.94
C ALA A 222 -9.53 0.46 8.04
N ASN A 223 -9.56 1.12 9.20
CA ASN A 223 -8.62 0.95 10.32
C ASN A 223 -9.33 0.50 11.60
N ALA A 224 -10.62 0.16 11.52
CA ALA A 224 -11.51 -0.12 12.64
C ALA A 224 -11.50 -1.57 13.09
#